data_AF-A0A0B6YPX3-F1
#
_entry.id   AF-A0A0B6YPX3-F1
#
_cell.length_a   1.000
_cell.length_b   1.000
_cell.length_c   1.000
_cell.angle_alpha   90.00
_cell.angle_beta   90.00
_cell.angle_gamma   90.00
#
_symmetry.space_group_name_H-M   'P 1'
#
loop_
_entity.id
_entity.type
_entity.pdbx_description
1 polymer ?
#
loop_
_entity_poly.entity_id
_entity_poly.type
_entity_poly.pdbx_seq_one_letter_code
_entity_poly.pdbx_strand_id
1 'polypeptide(L)' 'MSGGLDVLSMKEEDMLKLLAAGVHLGSTNVDHQMLQYVFKRKSDGIYIVNLKK' A
#
# COMPACT_ATOMS: atom_id res chain seq x y z
N MET A 1 6.43 10.92 5.96
CA MET A 1 7.55 10.21 5.31
C MET A 1 8.60 9.91 6.36
N SER A 2 9.19 8.71 6.38
CA SER A 2 10.17 8.22 7.37
C SER A 2 11.51 9.00 7.41
N GLY A 3 11.55 10.23 6.90
CA GLY A 3 12.69 11.14 6.96
C GLY A 3 13.94 10.67 6.21
N GLY A 4 13.86 9.56 5.46
CA GLY A 4 15.04 8.91 4.87
C GLY A 4 15.94 8.22 5.89
N LEU A 5 15.47 8.03 7.14
CA LEU A 5 16.23 7.37 8.19
C LEU A 5 16.18 5.86 8.02
N ASP A 6 17.34 5.21 7.89
CA ASP A 6 17.42 3.76 7.67
C ASP A 6 16.91 2.94 8.88
N VAL A 7 17.00 3.48 10.08
CA VAL A 7 16.41 2.83 11.27
C VAL A 7 14.88 2.71 11.18
N LEU A 8 14.25 3.59 10.40
CA LEU A 8 12.80 3.59 10.14
C LEU A 8 12.46 3.04 8.74
N SER A 9 13.42 2.44 8.04
CA SER A 9 13.17 1.84 6.73
C SER A 9 12.30 0.59 6.87
N MET A 10 11.34 0.43 5.95
CA MET A 10 10.47 -0.74 5.92
C MET A 10 11.33 -2.00 5.73
N LYS A 11 11.26 -2.91 6.68
CA LYS A 11 11.97 -4.20 6.62
C LYS A 11 11.16 -5.22 5.82
N GLU A 12 11.86 -6.17 5.21
CA GLU A 12 11.26 -7.20 4.37
C GLU A 12 10.25 -8.06 5.14
N GLU A 13 10.59 -8.43 6.38
CA GLU A 13 9.72 -9.22 7.24
C GLU A 13 8.37 -8.55 7.51
N ASP A 14 8.36 -7.23 7.68
CA ASP A 14 7.12 -6.48 7.93
C ASP A 14 6.30 -6.32 6.65
N MET A 15 6.95 -6.16 5.50
CA MET A 15 6.28 -6.18 4.20
C MET A 15 5.55 -7.51 3.99
N LEU A 16 6.19 -8.64 4.28
CA LEU A 16 5.58 -9.96 4.15
C LEU A 16 4.35 -10.12 5.05
N LYS A 17 4.40 -9.64 6.31
CA LYS A 17 3.26 -9.66 7.23
C LYS A 17 2.08 -8.83 6.70
N LEU A 18 2.35 -7.63 6.15
CA LEU A 18 1.32 -6.77 5.56
C LEU A 18 0.68 -7.39 4.32
N LEU A 19 1.49 -8.06 3.48
CA LEU A 19 0.99 -8.79 2.32
C LEU A 19 0.12 -9.97 2.73
N ALA A 20 0.56 -10.76 3.72
CA ALA A 20 -0.17 -11.90 4.25
C ALA A 20 -1.52 -11.50 4.86
N ALA A 21 -1.57 -10.36 5.55
CA ALA A 21 -2.81 -9.80 6.11
C ALA A 21 -3.71 -9.11 5.06
N GLY A 22 -3.29 -9.00 3.80
CA GLY A 22 -4.10 -8.41 2.73
C GLY A 22 -4.24 -6.88 2.79
N VAL A 23 -3.39 -6.18 3.54
CA VAL A 23 -3.52 -4.72 3.78
C VAL A 23 -3.39 -3.88 2.50
N HIS A 24 -2.66 -4.38 1.51
CA HIS A 24 -2.50 -3.74 0.21
C HIS A 24 -3.76 -3.79 -0.66
N LEU A 25 -4.77 -4.59 -0.29
CA LEU A 25 -6.03 -4.72 -1.03
C LEU A 25 -7.03 -3.68 -0.51
N GLY A 26 -7.36 -2.72 -1.35
CA GLY A 26 -8.41 -1.74 -1.10
C GLY A 26 -9.80 -2.26 -1.48
N SER A 27 -10.73 -1.34 -1.68
CA SER A 27 -12.08 -1.65 -2.17
C SER A 27 -12.20 -1.37 -3.68
N THR A 28 -13.41 -1.52 -4.22
CA THR A 28 -13.74 -1.18 -5.61
C THR A 28 -13.91 0.31 -5.87
N ASN A 29 -13.90 1.12 -4.80
CA ASN A 29 -14.23 2.54 -4.78
C ASN A 29 -13.04 3.27 -4.15
N VAL A 30 -12.80 4.51 -4.55
CA VAL A 30 -11.72 5.29 -3.94
C VAL A 30 -12.11 6.76 -3.91
N ASP A 31 -11.82 7.44 -2.81
CA ASP A 31 -11.97 8.89 -2.74
C ASP A 31 -10.88 9.58 -3.59
N HIS A 32 -11.19 10.74 -4.17
CA HIS A 32 -10.27 11.44 -5.06
C HIS A 32 -8.93 11.78 -4.37
N GLN A 33 -8.95 12.13 -3.08
CA GLN A 33 -7.73 12.45 -2.34
C GLN A 33 -6.86 11.21 -2.06
N MET A 34 -7.47 10.02 -2.06
CA MET A 34 -6.79 8.75 -1.80
C MET A 34 -6.10 8.17 -3.05
N LEU A 35 -6.39 8.69 -4.25
CA LEU A 35 -5.77 8.25 -5.50
C LEU A 35 -4.23 8.33 -5.46
N GLN A 36 -3.68 9.28 -4.70
CA GLN A 36 -2.23 9.41 -4.56
C GLN A 36 -1.57 8.18 -3.92
N TYR A 37 -2.28 7.42 -3.09
CA TYR A 37 -1.76 6.22 -2.42
C TYR A 37 -2.02 4.93 -3.22
N VAL A 38 -2.81 4.99 -4.28
CA VAL A 38 -3.12 3.86 -5.15
C VAL A 38 -1.93 3.57 -6.06
N PHE A 39 -1.55 2.29 -6.16
CA PHE A 39 -0.57 1.81 -7.12
C PHE A 39 -1.21 1.47 -8.47
N LYS A 40 -2.26 0.64 -8.46
CA LYS A 40 -3.00 0.24 -9.66
C LYS A 40 -4.40 -0.28 -9.31
N ARG A 41 -5.25 -0.44 -10.32
CA ARG A 41 -6.54 -1.15 -10.20
C ARG A 41 -6.45 -2.51 -10.88
N LYS A 42 -6.95 -3.56 -10.23
CA LYS A 42 -7.09 -4.90 -10.82
C LYS A 42 -8.32 -4.96 -11.74
N SER A 43 -8.41 -6.01 -12.57
CA SER A 43 -9.54 -6.24 -13.47
C SER A 43 -10.85 -6.54 -12.73
N ASP A 44 -10.78 -7.08 -11.51
CA ASP A 44 -11.92 -7.28 -10.60
C ASP A 44 -12.41 -5.97 -9.93
N GLY A 45 -11.77 -4.84 -10.26
CA GLY A 45 -12.15 -3.52 -9.79
C GLY A 45 -11.48 -3.09 -8.49
N ILE A 46 -10.77 -3.99 -7.78
CA ILE A 46 -10.08 -3.69 -6.51
C ILE A 46 -8.88 -2.78 -6.75
N TYR A 47 -8.77 -1.71 -5.95
CA TYR A 47 -7.61 -0.84 -5.93
C TYR A 47 -6.49 -1.43 -5.04
N ILE A 48 -5.26 -1.45 -5.55
CA ILE A 48 -4.07 -1.86 -4.79
C ILE A 48 -3.42 -0.61 -4.21
N VAL A 49 -3.19 -0.60 -2.90
CA VAL A 49 -2.51 0.49 -2.17
C VAL A 49 -0.99 0.28 -2.22
N ASN A 50 -0.24 1.36 -2.42
CA ASN A 50 1.22 1.34 -2.42
C ASN A 50 1.76 1.35 -0.98
N LEU A 51 2.30 0.22 -0.51
CA LEU A 51 2.88 0.08 0.83
C LEU A 51 4.17 0.88 1.05
N LYS A 52 4.84 1.33 -0.02
CA LYS A 52 6.10 2.11 0.08
C LYS A 52 5.89 3.62 0.00
N LYS A 53 4.66 4.07 -0.20
CA LYS A 53 4.37 5.49 -0.36
C LYS A 53 4.25 6.22 0.98
#